data_AF-A0A1F5A9H0-F1
#
_entry.id   AF-A0A1F5A9H0-F1
#
_cell.length_a   1.000
_cell.length_b   1.000
_cell.length_c   1.000
_cell.angle_alpha   90.00
_cell.angle_beta   90.00
_cell.angle_gamma   90.00
#
_symmetry.space_group_name_H-M   'P 1'
#
loop_
_entity.id
_entity.type
_entity.pdbx_description
1 polymer ?
#
loop_
_entity_poly.entity_id
_entity_poly.type
_entity_poly.pdbx_seq_one_letter_code
_entity_poly.pdbx_strand_id
1 'polypeptide(L)'
;MSRPIRILVIFLLIDVLVVAVYFLARGSRSRSGQDLAKGLEWVTMDAYYQPASELEEFIKTSSEESGVLPLQFRSFGSSAAALKKFRGSKLVGAGRSVLEMTFQGLEDWAIVDLWIKGEEGREIRRTVLYVLTDNAWKVGDSGRLAD
;
A
#
# COMPACT_ATOMS: atom_id res chain seq x y z
N MET A 1 32.78 2.59 -27.09
CA MET A 1 31.34 2.92 -27.04
C MET A 1 31.05 3.91 -28.16
N SER A 2 30.20 3.54 -29.12
CA SER A 2 29.97 4.38 -30.32
C SER A 2 29.20 5.65 -29.93
N ARG A 3 29.52 6.78 -30.59
CA ARG A 3 28.85 8.08 -30.37
C ARG A 3 27.32 8.01 -30.32
N PRO A 4 26.61 7.22 -31.17
CA PRO A 4 25.14 7.12 -31.07
C PRO A 4 24.64 6.44 -29.80
N ILE A 5 25.34 5.42 -29.28
CA ILE A 5 24.92 4.71 -28.06
C ILE A 5 24.99 5.63 -26.84
N ARG A 6 26.01 6.50 -26.76
CA ARG A 6 26.16 7.44 -25.65
C ARG A 6 25.02 8.47 -25.61
N ILE A 7 24.52 8.89 -26.78
CA ILE A 7 23.39 9.84 -26.88
C ILE A 7 22.08 9.18 -26.39
N LEU A 8 21.85 7.92 -26.77
CA LEU A 8 20.65 7.17 -26.37
C LEU A 8 20.60 6.93 -24.85
N VAL A 9 21.75 6.63 -24.22
CA VAL A 9 21.84 6.46 -22.76
C VAL A 9 21.56 7.77 -22.01
N ILE A 10 22.06 8.90 -22.53
CA ILE A 10 21.80 10.21 -21.92
C ILE A 10 20.32 10.56 -22.00
N PHE A 11 19.67 10.28 -23.14
CA PHE A 11 18.23 10.53 -23.31
C PHE A 11 17.40 9.71 -22.33
N LEU A 12 17.74 8.43 -22.15
CA LEU A 12 17.07 7.53 -21.21
C LEU A 12 17.25 7.96 -19.75
N LEU A 13 18.44 8.46 -19.37
CA LEU A 13 18.67 9.01 -18.03
C LEU A 13 17.88 10.30 -17.78
N ILE A 14 17.73 11.15 -18.79
CA ILE A 14 16.92 12.38 -18.69
C ILE A 14 15.44 12.05 -18.54
N ASP A 15 14.91 11.08 -19.29
CA ASP A 15 13.52 10.67 -19.15
C ASP A 15 13.23 10.11 -17.75
N VAL A 16 14.12 9.27 -17.21
CA VAL A 16 14.00 8.79 -15.83
C VAL A 16 14.05 9.94 -14.82
N LEU A 17 14.89 10.96 -15.06
CA LEU A 17 14.97 12.15 -14.21
C LEU A 17 13.67 12.98 -14.27
N VAL A 18 13.09 13.17 -15.45
CA VAL A 18 11.83 13.91 -15.62
C VAL A 18 10.68 13.18 -14.94
N VAL A 19 10.63 11.85 -15.05
CA VAL A 19 9.67 11.02 -14.32
C VAL A 19 9.89 11.18 -12.81
N ALA A 20 11.12 11.09 -12.31
CA ALA A 20 11.41 11.26 -10.88
C ALA A 20 10.99 12.64 -10.33
N VAL A 21 11.27 13.72 -11.06
CA VAL A 21 10.88 15.09 -10.67
C VAL A 21 9.36 15.28 -10.72
N TYR A 22 8.70 14.71 -11.74
CA TYR A 22 7.24 14.75 -11.85
C TYR A 22 6.55 13.99 -10.71
N PHE A 23 7.10 12.84 -10.29
CA PHE A 23 6.62 12.09 -9.13
C PHE A 23 6.87 12.84 -7.81
N LEU A 24 7.98 13.57 -7.69
CA LEU A 24 8.28 14.40 -6.51
C LEU A 24 7.32 15.59 -6.36
N ALA A 25 6.94 16.24 -7.46
CA ALA A 25 6.05 17.40 -7.46
C ALA A 25 4.57 17.03 -7.26
N ARG A 26 4.14 15.83 -7.67
CA ARG A 26 2.73 15.40 -7.61
C ARG A 26 2.37 14.62 -6.33
N GLY A 27 3.35 14.18 -5.53
CA GLY A 27 3.14 13.47 -4.26
C GLY A 27 2.53 14.33 -3.12
N SER A 28 2.47 15.65 -3.26
CA SER A 28 2.24 16.57 -2.14
C SER A 28 0.80 17.05 -1.94
N ARG A 29 -0.22 16.38 -2.51
CA ARG A 29 -1.63 16.71 -2.24
C ARG A 29 -2.47 15.49 -1.87
N SER A 30 -2.24 14.99 -0.66
CA SER A 30 -3.27 14.29 0.11
C SER A 30 -3.12 14.66 1.57
N ARG A 31 -3.84 15.70 1.97
CA ARG A 31 -3.91 16.22 3.33
C ARG A 31 -5.08 15.52 4.03
N SER A 32 -4.94 14.23 4.33
CA SER A 32 -5.89 13.51 5.20
C SER A 32 -5.15 12.33 5.85
N GLY A 33 -5.10 12.29 7.19
CA GLY A 33 -4.44 11.24 7.99
C GLY A 33 -3.00 11.49 8.46
N GLN A 34 -2.46 12.71 8.30
CA GLN A 34 -1.01 12.99 8.42
C GLN A 34 -0.35 12.66 9.77
N ASP A 35 -1.06 12.50 10.89
CA ASP A 35 -0.38 12.34 12.19
C ASP A 35 0.11 10.91 12.47
N LEU A 36 -0.57 9.87 11.96
CA LEU A 36 -0.12 8.47 12.11
C LEU A 36 0.82 8.03 10.99
N ALA A 37 0.76 8.73 9.86
CA ALA A 37 1.55 8.48 8.67
C ALA A 37 2.92 9.20 8.67
N LYS A 38 3.18 10.06 9.65
CA LYS A 38 4.44 10.81 9.78
C LYS A 38 5.61 9.83 9.94
N GLY A 39 6.51 9.79 8.95
CA GLY A 39 7.69 8.93 8.94
C GLY A 39 7.49 7.56 8.30
N LEU A 40 6.28 7.23 7.83
CA LEU A 40 6.03 6.00 7.06
C LEU A 40 6.04 6.34 5.56
N GLU A 41 7.05 5.82 4.85
CA GLU A 41 7.20 6.04 3.41
C GLU A 41 6.29 5.12 2.59
N TRP A 42 5.87 5.63 1.43
CA TRP A 42 5.19 4.82 0.43
C TRP A 42 6.21 3.98 -0.32
N VAL A 43 5.99 2.67 -0.36
CA VAL A 43 6.82 1.72 -1.08
C VAL A 43 6.11 1.31 -2.36
N THR A 44 6.83 1.25 -3.48
CA THR A 44 6.28 0.75 -4.74
C THR A 44 6.46 -0.77 -4.78
N MET A 45 5.34 -1.47 -4.93
CA MET A 45 5.28 -2.90 -5.18
C MET A 45 5.00 -3.11 -6.67
N ASP A 46 6.02 -3.57 -7.39
CA ASP A 46 5.97 -3.96 -8.79
C ASP A 46 6.29 -5.46 -8.95
N ALA A 47 6.41 -5.94 -10.19
CA ALA A 47 6.68 -7.35 -10.46
C ALA A 47 8.02 -7.86 -9.86
N TYR A 48 8.99 -6.96 -9.65
CA TYR A 48 10.34 -7.27 -9.16
C TYR A 48 10.50 -7.00 -7.66
N TYR A 49 9.45 -6.48 -7.00
CA TYR A 49 9.45 -6.25 -5.57
C TYR A 49 9.73 -7.54 -4.81
N GLN A 50 10.66 -7.50 -3.87
CA GLN A 50 10.97 -8.62 -2.97
C GLN A 50 10.22 -8.42 -1.64
N PRO A 51 9.21 -9.25 -1.35
CA PRO A 51 8.50 -9.19 -0.07
C PRO A 51 9.44 -9.42 1.11
N ALA A 52 9.32 -8.59 2.14
CA ALA A 52 10.02 -8.74 3.41
C ALA A 52 9.22 -9.57 4.43
N SER A 53 7.95 -9.85 4.16
CA SER A 53 7.05 -10.62 5.03
C SER A 53 6.03 -11.44 4.25
N GLU A 54 5.45 -12.45 4.90
CA GLU A 54 4.37 -13.28 4.34
C GLU A 54 3.13 -12.45 3.97
N LEU A 55 2.85 -11.38 4.71
CA LEU A 55 1.78 -10.45 4.38
C LEU A 55 2.08 -9.71 3.07
N GLU A 56 3.30 -9.23 2.88
CA GLU A 56 3.67 -8.54 1.65
C GLU A 56 3.67 -9.49 0.44
N GLU A 57 4.07 -10.75 0.65
CA GLU A 57 3.97 -11.79 -0.37
C GLU A 57 2.51 -12.02 -0.75
N PHE A 58 1.63 -12.18 0.23
CA PHE A 58 0.19 -12.30 0.00
C PHE A 58 -0.38 -11.11 -0.78
N ILE A 59 -0.02 -9.88 -0.41
CA ILE A 59 -0.48 -8.67 -1.10
C ILE A 59 0.03 -8.65 -2.54
N LYS A 60 1.30 -8.98 -2.78
CA LYS A 60 1.90 -9.03 -4.12
C LYS A 60 1.19 -10.05 -4.99
N THR A 61 1.06 -11.30 -4.52
CA THR A 61 0.40 -12.38 -5.27
C THR A 61 -1.05 -12.01 -5.59
N SER A 62 -1.82 -11.53 -4.60
CA SER A 62 -3.21 -11.13 -4.83
C SER A 62 -3.35 -9.97 -5.84
N SER A 63 -2.37 -9.06 -5.83
CA SER A 63 -2.34 -7.91 -6.74
C SER A 63 -1.91 -8.29 -8.16
N GLU A 64 -1.02 -9.26 -8.30
CA GLU A 64 -0.63 -9.87 -9.57
C GLU A 64 -1.80 -10.60 -10.21
N GLU A 65 -2.50 -11.43 -9.44
CA GLU A 65 -3.70 -12.15 -9.89
C GLU A 65 -4.82 -11.21 -10.32
N SER A 66 -4.95 -10.07 -9.63
CA SER A 66 -5.94 -9.04 -9.95
C SER A 66 -5.50 -8.10 -11.09
N GLY A 67 -4.25 -8.21 -11.57
CA GLY A 67 -3.70 -7.35 -12.61
C GLY A 67 -3.56 -5.88 -12.22
N VAL A 68 -3.37 -5.57 -10.93
CA VAL A 68 -3.32 -4.19 -10.41
C VAL A 68 -1.91 -3.68 -10.10
N LEU A 69 -0.87 -4.45 -10.42
CA LEU A 69 0.50 -3.99 -10.34
C LEU A 69 0.83 -2.99 -11.48
N PRO A 70 1.71 -2.00 -11.23
CA PRO A 70 2.33 -1.68 -9.95
C PRO A 70 1.39 -0.92 -9.01
N LEU A 71 1.54 -1.13 -7.71
CA LEU A 71 0.83 -0.38 -6.68
C LEU A 71 1.81 0.25 -5.68
N GLN A 72 1.37 1.28 -4.98
CA GLN A 72 2.07 1.79 -3.82
C GLN A 72 1.38 1.31 -2.56
N PHE A 73 2.16 0.93 -1.56
CA PHE A 73 1.62 0.54 -0.27
C PHE A 73 2.38 1.19 0.89
N ARG A 74 1.71 1.23 2.03
CA ARG A 74 2.29 1.68 3.30
C ARG A 74 1.68 0.88 4.43
N SER A 75 2.51 0.12 5.14
CA SER A 75 2.07 -0.69 6.27
C SER A 75 2.10 0.12 7.57
N PHE A 76 1.01 0.05 8.33
CA PHE A 76 0.94 0.50 9.72
C PHE A 76 1.11 -0.68 10.70
N GLY A 77 1.28 -1.90 10.19
CA GLY A 77 1.30 -3.13 10.97
C GLY A 77 0.08 -3.25 11.90
N SER A 78 0.29 -3.85 13.07
CA SER A 78 -0.72 -4.03 14.12
C SER A 78 -0.91 -2.78 15.00
N SER A 79 -0.83 -1.57 14.41
CA SER A 79 -0.96 -0.31 15.13
C SER A 79 -2.36 -0.10 15.69
N ALA A 80 -2.50 -0.18 17.02
CA ALA A 80 -3.77 0.07 17.70
C ALA A 80 -4.34 1.47 17.43
N ALA A 81 -3.45 2.46 17.20
CA ALA A 81 -3.86 3.81 16.84
C ALA A 81 -4.46 3.86 15.42
N ALA A 82 -3.84 3.17 14.45
CA ALA A 82 -4.40 3.03 13.11
C ALA A 82 -5.75 2.29 13.15
N LEU A 83 -5.87 1.24 13.97
CA LEU A 83 -7.11 0.47 14.10
C LEU A 83 -8.27 1.32 14.67
N LYS A 84 -8.00 2.12 15.70
CA LYS A 84 -8.99 3.08 16.23
C LYS A 84 -9.45 4.11 15.21
N LYS A 85 -8.59 4.47 14.24
CA LYS A 85 -8.93 5.38 13.14
C LYS A 85 -9.49 4.68 11.91
N PHE A 86 -9.38 3.36 11.81
CA PHE A 86 -9.90 2.60 10.67
C PHE A 86 -11.43 2.69 10.60
N ARG A 87 -11.95 2.93 9.40
CA ARG A 87 -13.37 3.02 9.08
C ARG A 87 -13.62 2.19 7.83
N GLY A 88 -13.93 0.92 8.03
CA GLY A 88 -14.30 -0.03 6.99
C GLY A 88 -15.79 -0.38 6.99
N SER A 89 -16.13 -1.38 6.18
CA SER A 89 -17.51 -1.83 6.00
C SER A 89 -18.02 -2.70 7.17
N LYS A 90 -17.11 -3.46 7.80
CA LYS A 90 -17.39 -4.35 8.94
C LYS A 90 -16.93 -3.76 10.26
N LEU A 91 -15.85 -2.97 10.26
CA LEU A 91 -15.22 -2.42 11.45
C LEU A 91 -15.08 -0.90 11.37
N VAL A 92 -15.61 -0.23 12.38
CA VAL A 92 -15.63 1.23 12.48
C VAL A 92 -15.03 1.64 13.83
N GLY A 93 -13.78 2.10 13.83
CA GLY A 93 -13.09 2.56 15.04
C GLY A 93 -12.94 1.51 16.11
N ALA A 94 -12.74 0.27 15.67
CA ALA A 94 -12.62 -0.89 16.53
C ALA A 94 -11.35 -0.85 17.39
N GLY A 95 -11.41 -1.53 18.53
CA GLY A 95 -10.23 -1.93 19.28
C GLY A 95 -9.87 -3.39 19.00
N ARG A 96 -8.75 -3.84 19.55
CA ARG A 96 -8.29 -5.23 19.39
C ARG A 96 -9.34 -6.27 19.82
N SER A 97 -10.03 -6.05 20.94
CA SER A 97 -11.07 -6.97 21.43
C SER A 97 -12.22 -7.14 20.44
N VAL A 98 -12.62 -6.05 19.76
CA VAL A 98 -13.66 -6.13 18.71
C VAL A 98 -13.15 -6.92 17.52
N LEU A 99 -11.86 -6.80 17.19
CA LEU A 99 -11.23 -7.56 16.11
C LEU A 99 -11.22 -9.06 16.41
N GLU A 100 -10.81 -9.44 17.62
CA GLU A 100 -10.80 -10.84 18.10
C GLU A 100 -12.20 -11.45 18.16
N MET A 101 -13.22 -10.65 18.54
CA MET A 101 -14.61 -11.10 18.51
C MET A 101 -15.16 -11.25 17.08
N THR A 102 -14.70 -10.42 16.15
CA THR A 102 -15.18 -10.41 14.75
C THR A 102 -14.53 -11.49 13.91
N PHE A 103 -13.23 -11.72 14.11
CA PHE A 103 -12.44 -12.73 13.42
C PHE A 103 -12.04 -13.82 14.41
N GLN A 104 -12.88 -14.86 14.50
CA GLN A 104 -12.56 -16.03 15.31
C GLN A 104 -11.26 -16.67 14.81
N GLY A 105 -10.39 -17.08 15.75
CA GLY A 105 -9.08 -17.63 15.42
C GLY A 105 -8.07 -16.59 14.92
N LEU A 106 -8.24 -15.31 15.28
CA LEU A 106 -7.28 -14.26 14.95
C LEU A 106 -5.90 -14.55 15.55
N GLU A 107 -4.93 -14.77 14.68
CA GLU A 107 -3.52 -14.97 15.03
C GLU A 107 -2.76 -13.64 14.96
N ASP A 108 -2.94 -12.90 13.86
CA ASP A 108 -2.32 -11.59 13.64
C ASP A 108 -3.20 -10.69 12.76
N TRP A 109 -2.86 -9.41 12.69
CA TRP A 109 -3.53 -8.43 11.84
C TRP A 109 -2.63 -7.26 11.50
N ALA A 110 -2.91 -6.64 10.36
CA ALA A 110 -2.22 -5.45 9.91
C ALA A 110 -3.13 -4.49 9.16
N ILE A 111 -2.87 -3.20 9.30
CA ILE A 111 -3.51 -2.17 8.49
C ILE A 111 -2.53 -1.68 7.45
N VAL A 112 -2.95 -1.68 6.19
CA VAL A 112 -2.12 -1.28 5.07
C VAL A 112 -2.89 -0.29 4.21
N ASP A 113 -2.29 0.85 3.91
CA ASP A 113 -2.78 1.72 2.85
C ASP A 113 -2.27 1.21 1.51
N LEU A 114 -3.17 1.14 0.54
CA LEU A 114 -2.88 0.84 -0.86
C LEU A 114 -3.26 2.04 -1.72
N TRP A 115 -2.40 2.35 -2.68
CA TRP A 115 -2.61 3.35 -3.70
C TRP A 115 -2.32 2.75 -5.07
N ILE A 116 -3.39 2.52 -5.82
CA ILE A 116 -3.38 1.91 -7.15
C ILE A 116 -3.64 3.00 -8.17
N LYS A 117 -2.88 3.04 -9.25
CA LYS A 117 -3.10 3.95 -10.39
C LYS A 117 -3.56 3.14 -11.59
N GLY A 118 -4.83 3.30 -11.97
CA GLY A 118 -5.39 2.66 -13.15
C GLY A 118 -4.94 3.34 -14.46
N GLU A 119 -5.17 2.63 -15.57
CA GLU A 119 -4.69 3.02 -16.91
C GLU A 119 -5.22 4.37 -17.41
N GLU A 120 -6.43 4.78 -17.00
CA GLU A 120 -7.03 6.08 -17.36
C GLU A 120 -6.62 7.23 -16.40
N GLY A 121 -5.60 7.04 -15.57
CA GLY A 121 -5.21 8.01 -14.54
C GLY A 121 -6.18 8.07 -13.35
N ARG A 122 -7.10 7.10 -13.24
CA ARG A 122 -7.93 6.92 -12.04
C ARG A 122 -7.06 6.41 -10.90
N GLU A 123 -6.98 7.20 -9.83
CA GLU A 123 -6.25 6.81 -8.63
C GLU A 123 -7.23 6.25 -7.60
N ILE A 124 -6.98 5.02 -7.14
CA ILE A 124 -7.75 4.39 -6.07
C ILE A 124 -6.86 4.35 -4.83
N ARG A 125 -7.31 5.00 -3.76
CA ARG A 125 -6.68 4.90 -2.44
C ARG A 125 -7.64 4.18 -1.51
N ARG A 126 -7.14 3.15 -0.84
CA ARG A 126 -7.91 2.37 0.13
C ARG A 126 -7.02 1.92 1.27
N THR A 127 -7.58 1.93 2.47
CA THR A 127 -6.97 1.27 3.62
C THR A 127 -7.58 -0.12 3.73
N VAL A 128 -6.75 -1.14 3.90
CA VAL A 128 -7.17 -2.54 4.04
C VAL A 128 -6.73 -3.06 5.40
N LEU A 129 -7.65 -3.73 6.08
CA LEU A 129 -7.34 -4.54 7.24
C LEU A 129 -7.10 -5.97 6.77
N TYR A 130 -5.87 -6.44 6.91
CA TYR A 130 -5.50 -7.83 6.74
C TYR A 130 -5.56 -8.54 8.09
N VAL A 131 -6.03 -9.78 8.08
CA VAL A 131 -6.09 -10.65 9.26
C VAL A 131 -5.48 -11.99 8.90
N LEU A 132 -4.76 -12.58 9.85
CA LEU A 132 -4.21 -13.92 9.79
C LEU A 132 -5.11 -14.81 10.67
N THR A 133 -5.64 -15.86 10.07
CA THR A 133 -6.44 -16.88 10.75
C THR A 133 -6.15 -18.23 10.11
N ASP A 134 -6.05 -19.30 10.89
CA ASP A 134 -5.76 -20.63 10.39
C ASP A 134 -4.45 -20.64 9.56
N ASN A 135 -3.45 -19.88 10.00
CA ASN A 135 -2.16 -19.70 9.32
C ASN A 135 -2.27 -19.21 7.85
N ALA A 136 -3.33 -18.47 7.50
CA ALA A 136 -3.52 -17.88 6.18
C ALA A 136 -3.97 -16.40 6.25
N TRP A 137 -3.24 -15.53 5.53
CA TRP A 137 -3.60 -14.12 5.40
C TRP A 137 -4.84 -13.95 4.54
N LYS A 138 -5.75 -13.06 4.97
CA LYS A 138 -6.95 -12.70 4.22
C LYS A 138 -7.31 -11.24 4.41
N VAL A 139 -8.09 -10.71 3.47
CA VAL A 139 -8.70 -9.39 3.60
C VAL A 139 -9.85 -9.47 4.61
N GLY A 140 -9.65 -8.88 5.79
CA GLY A 140 -10.67 -8.81 6.83
C GLY A 140 -11.74 -7.76 6.51
N ASP A 141 -11.29 -6.54 6.19
CA ASP A 141 -12.16 -5.41 5.84
C ASP A 141 -11.41 -4.38 4.98
N SER A 142 -12.16 -3.48 4.35
CA SER A 142 -11.63 -2.40 3.52
C SER A 142 -12.34 -1.08 3.77
N GLY A 143 -11.60 0.02 3.75
CA GLY A 143 -12.13 1.33 4.03
C GLY A 143 -11.08 2.43 3.95
N ARG A 144 -11.08 3.31 4.95
CA ARG A 144 -10.17 4.47 5.06
C ARG A 144 -9.77 4.72 6.50
N LEU A 145 -8.66 5.42 6.72
CA LEU A 145 -8.33 6.02 8.00
C LEU A 145 -9.10 7.35 8.17
N ALA A 146 -9.72 7.53 9.34
CA ALA A 146 -10.25 8.81 9.79
C ALA A 146 -9.12 9.78 10.16
N ASP A 147 -9.39 11.08 10.06
CA ASP A 147 -8.46 12.15 10.46
C ASP A 147 -8.29 12.22 11.99
#